data_AF-A0A929M835-F1
#
_entry.id   AF-A0A929M835-F1
#
_cell.length_a   1.000
_cell.length_b   1.000
_cell.length_c   1.000
_cell.angle_alpha   90.00
_cell.angle_beta   90.00
_cell.angle_gamma   90.00
#
_symmetry.space_group_name_H-M   'P 1'
#
loop_
_entity.id
_entity.type
_entity.pdbx_description
1 polymer ?
#
loop_
_entity_poly.entity_id
_entity_poly.type
_entity_poly.pdbx_seq_one_letter_code
_entity_poly.pdbx_strand_id
1 'polypeptide(L)'
;MHQKYHVKFNQRNIADTFSAKEIAKKFGKNAKDVNEVLLNLCFIKKCDNGYNVTDVGRYYGGMQNFYMGKASVRWDERLLCNENFINEIEKAGEKSSKKEQKEDFREKFKAGYRTNDGHYVRSRAELVIANWLFAEGIAYAYEKRVPIKEDVYCDFYIPKGKIYIEFWGYEDDEAYIKRKEQKIELYKKYNLNLIEIDNYKIGNLDDYLPKELLKFCVSLNL
;
A
#
# COMPACT_ATOMS: atom_id res chain seq x y z
N MET A 1 -7.90 -20.39 -31.74
CA MET A 1 -7.14 -21.13 -30.71
C MET A 1 -5.94 -20.27 -30.32
N HIS A 2 -6.05 -19.47 -29.26
CA HIS A 2 -4.94 -18.62 -28.80
C HIS A 2 -4.16 -19.37 -27.73
N GLN A 3 -2.98 -19.85 -28.12
CA GLN A 3 -2.05 -20.59 -27.27
C GLN A 3 -1.49 -19.63 -26.21
N LYS A 4 -1.99 -19.74 -24.97
CA LYS A 4 -1.44 -19.03 -23.82
C LYS A 4 -0.05 -19.59 -23.53
N TYR A 5 0.99 -18.79 -23.79
CA TYR A 5 2.34 -19.08 -23.32
C TYR A 5 2.37 -18.96 -21.79
N HIS A 6 2.11 -20.08 -21.11
CA HIS A 6 2.48 -20.21 -19.71
C HIS A 6 4.00 -20.38 -19.64
N VAL A 7 4.71 -19.30 -19.36
CA VAL A 7 6.12 -19.37 -18.98
C VAL A 7 6.18 -20.10 -17.64
N LYS A 8 6.53 -21.39 -17.66
CA LYS A 8 6.87 -22.16 -16.47
C LYS A 8 8.18 -21.61 -15.92
N PHE A 9 8.13 -20.82 -14.86
CA PHE A 9 9.32 -20.49 -14.09
C PHE A 9 9.72 -21.72 -13.28
N ASN A 10 10.64 -22.53 -13.84
CA ASN A 10 11.34 -23.58 -13.11
C ASN A 10 12.09 -22.96 -11.92
N GLN A 11 12.25 -23.72 -10.83
CA GLN A 11 13.01 -23.33 -9.64
C GLN A 11 14.43 -22.87 -10.04
N ARG A 12 14.66 -21.56 -10.06
CA ARG A 12 15.97 -20.95 -10.35
C ARG A 12 16.84 -21.01 -9.10
N ASN A 13 18.13 -21.24 -9.31
CA ASN A 13 19.12 -21.34 -8.23
C ASN A 13 19.28 -19.99 -7.53
N ILE A 14 19.63 -20.01 -6.24
CA ILE A 14 19.88 -18.78 -5.46
C ILE A 14 21.00 -17.92 -6.08
N ALA A 15 21.87 -18.51 -6.90
CA ALA A 15 22.90 -17.86 -7.68
C ALA A 15 22.36 -16.82 -8.68
N ASP A 16 21.12 -16.97 -9.14
CA ASP A 16 20.47 -16.07 -10.11
C ASP A 16 19.66 -14.95 -9.43
N THR A 17 19.91 -14.73 -8.14
CA THR A 17 19.18 -13.75 -7.33
C THR A 17 20.10 -12.65 -6.81
N PHE A 18 19.54 -11.47 -6.60
CA PHE A 18 20.22 -10.27 -6.15
C PHE A 18 19.82 -9.95 -4.70
N SER A 19 20.81 -9.63 -3.87
CA SER A 19 20.61 -8.98 -2.58
C SER A 19 20.21 -7.51 -2.73
N ALA A 20 19.65 -6.91 -1.68
CA ALA A 20 19.35 -5.47 -1.67
C ALA A 20 20.56 -4.59 -2.04
N LYS A 21 21.78 -5.01 -1.67
CA LYS A 21 23.02 -4.29 -2.01
C LYS A 21 23.37 -4.40 -3.50
N GLU A 22 23.16 -5.56 -4.10
CA GLU A 22 23.40 -5.78 -5.53
C GLU A 22 22.36 -5.03 -6.38
N ILE A 23 21.10 -5.02 -5.95
CA ILE A 23 20.03 -4.23 -6.58
C ILE A 23 20.36 -2.74 -6.47
N ALA A 24 20.72 -2.25 -5.29
CA ALA A 24 21.05 -0.85 -5.06
C ALA A 24 22.14 -0.34 -6.02
N LYS A 25 23.18 -1.16 -6.26
CA LYS A 25 24.25 -0.85 -7.22
C LYS A 25 23.71 -0.65 -8.65
N LYS A 26 22.70 -1.41 -9.08
CA LYS A 26 22.10 -1.29 -10.42
C LYS A 26 21.32 0.02 -10.62
N PHE A 27 20.76 0.58 -9.55
CA PHE A 27 19.96 1.81 -9.58
C PHE A 27 20.72 3.06 -9.08
N GLY A 28 22.02 2.92 -8.76
CA GLY A 28 22.80 4.01 -8.19
C GLY A 28 22.29 4.47 -6.81
N LYS A 29 21.64 3.58 -6.05
CA LYS A 29 21.08 3.84 -4.71
C LYS A 29 21.88 3.11 -3.63
N ASN A 30 21.46 3.22 -2.37
CA ASN A 30 22.00 2.42 -1.27
C ASN A 30 21.03 1.29 -0.85
N ALA A 31 21.52 0.32 -0.07
CA ALA A 31 20.71 -0.84 0.34
C ALA A 31 19.55 -0.47 1.28
N LYS A 32 19.65 0.66 2.01
CA LYS A 32 18.56 1.16 2.85
C LYS A 32 17.41 1.66 1.98
N ASP A 33 17.68 2.44 0.94
CA ASP A 33 16.67 2.93 -0.01
C ASP A 33 15.89 1.77 -0.64
N VAL A 34 16.60 0.73 -1.08
CA VAL A 34 15.98 -0.48 -1.64
C VAL A 34 15.07 -1.16 -0.62
N ASN A 35 15.53 -1.35 0.62
CA ASN A 35 14.71 -1.99 1.65
C ASN A 35 13.49 -1.14 2.04
N GLU A 36 13.62 0.20 2.05
CA GLU A 36 12.50 1.11 2.30
C GLU A 36 11.44 1.01 1.19
N VAL A 37 11.85 1.02 -0.08
CA VAL A 37 10.92 0.82 -1.21
C VAL A 37 10.24 -0.55 -1.12
N LEU A 38 10.99 -1.62 -0.83
CA LEU A 38 10.41 -2.96 -0.67
C LEU A 38 9.43 -3.05 0.52
N LEU A 39 9.64 -2.29 1.60
CA LEU A 39 8.69 -2.17 2.69
C LEU A 39 7.43 -1.40 2.26
N ASN A 40 7.59 -0.28 1.57
CA ASN A 40 6.49 0.57 1.10
C ASN A 40 5.55 -0.15 0.13
N LEU A 41 6.12 -1.02 -0.71
CA LEU A 41 5.40 -1.91 -1.63
C LEU A 41 4.86 -3.17 -0.95
N CYS A 42 5.08 -3.34 0.36
CA CYS A 42 4.70 -4.52 1.14
C CYS A 42 5.29 -5.84 0.60
N PHE A 43 6.44 -5.76 -0.08
CA PHE A 43 7.17 -6.90 -0.64
C PHE A 43 7.98 -7.63 0.45
N ILE A 44 8.41 -6.89 1.47
CA ILE A 44 9.03 -7.43 2.69
C ILE A 44 8.34 -6.87 3.94
N LYS A 45 8.58 -7.50 5.09
CA LYS A 45 8.21 -7.01 6.41
C LYS A 45 9.40 -7.09 7.37
N LYS A 46 9.47 -6.16 8.33
CA LYS A 46 10.48 -6.22 9.41
C LYS A 46 10.24 -7.44 10.32
N CYS A 47 11.32 -7.98 10.84
CA CYS A 47 11.35 -8.96 11.93
C CYS A 47 12.53 -8.63 12.86
N ASP A 48 12.64 -9.34 13.99
CA ASP A 48 13.61 -9.05 15.05
C ASP A 48 15.03 -8.87 14.53
N ASN A 49 15.44 -9.70 13.56
CA ASN A 49 16.78 -9.68 12.98
C ASN A 49 16.79 -9.60 11.44
N GLY A 50 16.00 -8.67 10.89
CA GLY A 50 16.07 -8.28 9.47
C GLY A 50 14.71 -8.25 8.77
N TYR A 51 14.60 -8.94 7.63
CA TYR A 51 13.42 -8.87 6.78
C TYR A 51 12.91 -10.25 6.36
N ASN A 52 11.60 -10.41 6.45
CA ASN A 52 10.87 -11.56 5.92
C ASN A 52 10.16 -11.19 4.62
N VAL A 53 10.22 -12.06 3.62
CA VAL A 53 9.48 -11.89 2.36
C VAL A 53 7.98 -12.14 2.58
N THR A 54 7.13 -11.32 1.97
CA THR A 54 5.66 -11.51 1.99
C THR A 54 5.20 -12.38 0.82
N ASP A 55 3.93 -12.79 0.79
CA ASP A 55 3.37 -13.50 -0.38
C ASP A 55 3.46 -12.69 -1.66
N VAL A 56 3.20 -11.38 -1.57
CA VAL A 56 3.35 -10.44 -2.69
C VAL A 56 4.81 -10.35 -3.12
N GLY A 57 5.73 -10.28 -2.15
CA GLY A 57 7.16 -10.32 -2.45
C GLY A 57 7.58 -11.61 -3.16
N ARG A 58 7.10 -12.78 -2.71
CA ARG A 58 7.35 -14.06 -3.37
C ARG A 58 6.81 -14.09 -4.80
N TYR A 59 5.63 -13.55 -5.03
CA TYR A 59 5.04 -13.43 -6.37
C TYR A 59 5.96 -12.66 -7.33
N TYR A 60 6.57 -11.57 -6.85
CA TYR A 60 7.55 -10.77 -7.61
C TYR A 60 9.01 -11.26 -7.50
N GLY A 61 9.22 -12.52 -7.11
CA GLY A 61 10.54 -13.15 -7.17
C GLY A 61 11.40 -13.00 -5.91
N GLY A 62 10.81 -12.58 -4.79
CA GLY A 62 11.46 -12.56 -3.49
C GLY A 62 11.65 -13.96 -2.92
N MET A 63 12.87 -14.28 -2.50
CA MET A 63 13.28 -15.53 -1.88
C MET A 63 13.83 -15.25 -0.50
N GLN A 64 13.26 -15.91 0.52
CA GLN A 64 13.75 -15.79 1.88
C GLN A 64 15.17 -16.38 1.97
N ASN A 65 16.05 -15.66 2.67
CA ASN A 65 17.40 -16.08 2.97
C ASN A 65 17.68 -15.89 4.47
N PHE A 66 18.52 -16.77 5.02
CA PHE A 66 18.97 -16.70 6.41
C PHE A 66 20.49 -16.87 6.43
N TYR A 67 21.20 -15.93 7.06
CA TYR A 67 22.65 -16.00 7.22
C TYR A 67 23.04 -15.57 8.63
N MET A 68 23.73 -16.45 9.36
CA MET A 68 24.14 -16.21 10.76
C MET A 68 23.00 -15.68 11.64
N GLY A 69 21.81 -16.29 11.53
CA GLY A 69 20.62 -15.89 12.30
C GLY A 69 19.94 -14.59 11.84
N LYS A 70 20.43 -13.92 10.79
CA LYS A 70 19.80 -12.73 10.20
C LYS A 70 18.94 -13.12 9.01
N ALA A 71 17.68 -12.67 9.04
CA ALA A 71 16.73 -12.84 7.95
C ALA A 71 16.92 -11.76 6.89
N SER A 72 17.08 -12.16 5.63
CA SER A 72 17.15 -11.26 4.49
C SER A 72 16.38 -11.81 3.31
N VAL A 73 16.15 -10.98 2.29
CA VAL A 73 15.44 -11.39 1.08
C VAL A 73 16.33 -11.16 -0.12
N ARG A 74 16.40 -12.16 -1.00
CA ARG A 74 17.03 -12.08 -2.32
C ARG A 74 15.97 -12.03 -3.39
N TRP A 75 16.26 -11.43 -4.54
CA TRP A 75 15.28 -11.16 -5.58
C TRP A 75 15.78 -11.62 -6.94
N ASP A 76 14.95 -12.30 -7.71
CA ASP A 76 15.28 -12.55 -9.11
C ASP A 76 15.05 -11.30 -9.99
N GLU A 77 15.30 -11.46 -11.30
CA GLU A 77 15.15 -10.40 -12.30
C GLU A 77 13.74 -9.79 -12.39
N ARG A 78 12.68 -10.47 -11.93
CA ARG A 78 11.31 -9.96 -12.00
C ARG A 78 11.14 -8.66 -11.22
N LEU A 79 11.85 -8.50 -10.10
CA LEU A 79 11.84 -7.25 -9.36
C LEU A 79 12.41 -6.09 -10.18
N LEU A 80 13.46 -6.37 -10.96
CA LEU A 80 14.14 -5.37 -11.80
C LEU A 80 13.28 -4.91 -12.98
N CYS A 81 12.25 -5.68 -13.35
CA CYS A 81 11.26 -5.33 -14.37
C CYS A 81 9.93 -4.85 -13.76
N ASN A 82 9.81 -4.79 -12.43
CA ASN A 82 8.58 -4.38 -11.77
C ASN A 82 8.44 -2.85 -11.82
N GLU A 83 7.48 -2.36 -12.61
CA GLU A 83 7.22 -0.92 -12.79
C GLU A 83 7.02 -0.18 -11.46
N ASN A 84 6.35 -0.79 -10.46
CA ASN A 84 6.13 -0.15 -9.17
C ASN A 84 7.42 0.01 -8.38
N PHE A 85 8.28 -1.02 -8.39
CA PHE A 85 9.59 -0.95 -7.78
C PHE A 85 10.48 0.08 -8.47
N ILE A 86 10.56 0.06 -9.81
CA ILE A 86 11.35 1.01 -10.60
C ILE A 86 10.92 2.45 -10.30
N ASN A 87 9.61 2.74 -10.36
CA ASN A 87 9.07 4.06 -10.11
C ASN A 87 9.35 4.58 -8.70
N GLU A 88 9.34 3.72 -7.68
CA GLU A 88 9.65 4.12 -6.31
C GLU A 88 11.15 4.24 -6.06
N ILE A 89 11.98 3.34 -6.59
CA ILE A 89 13.42 3.35 -6.36
C ILE A 89 14.12 4.50 -7.10
N GLU A 90 13.62 4.91 -8.26
CA GLU A 90 14.14 6.10 -8.96
C GLU A 90 13.95 7.36 -8.12
N LYS A 91 12.76 7.51 -7.50
CA LYS A 91 12.41 8.63 -6.61
C LYS A 91 13.10 8.56 -5.24
N ALA A 92 13.58 7.39 -4.82
CA ALA A 92 14.19 7.22 -3.51
C ALA A 92 15.49 8.04 -3.38
N GLY A 93 15.61 8.84 -2.32
CA GLY A 93 16.77 9.71 -2.09
C GLY A 93 16.75 11.06 -2.82
N GLU A 94 15.76 11.33 -3.69
CA GLU A 94 15.51 12.67 -4.20
C GLU A 94 14.70 13.47 -3.16
N LYS A 95 15.23 14.61 -2.68
CA LYS A 95 14.42 15.58 -1.95
C LYS A 95 13.31 16.06 -2.89
N SER A 96 12.05 15.84 -2.52
CA SER A 96 10.84 16.17 -3.30
C SER A 96 10.97 17.50 -4.06
N SER A 97 11.34 17.44 -5.33
CA SER A 97 11.41 18.62 -6.18
C SER A 97 11.27 18.20 -7.64
N LYS A 98 10.06 17.76 -7.99
CA LYS A 98 9.43 17.88 -9.32
C LYS A 98 7.98 17.40 -9.23
N LYS A 99 7.06 18.36 -9.03
CA LYS A 99 5.63 18.16 -9.26
C LYS A 99 5.40 18.23 -10.77
N GLU A 100 5.02 17.12 -11.38
CA GLU A 100 4.34 17.17 -12.67
C GLU A 100 2.99 17.87 -12.48
N GLN A 101 2.67 18.78 -13.40
CA GLN A 101 1.42 19.54 -13.43
C GLN A 101 0.25 18.61 -13.80
N LYS A 102 -0.26 17.86 -12.83
CA LYS A 102 -1.71 17.62 -12.74
C LYS A 102 -2.23 18.73 -11.84
N GLU A 103 -3.32 19.41 -12.22
CA GLU A 103 -4.06 20.24 -11.25
C GLU A 103 -4.36 19.37 -10.03
N ASP A 104 -3.62 19.61 -8.95
CA ASP A 104 -3.62 18.72 -7.81
C ASP A 104 -4.96 18.94 -7.11
N PHE A 105 -5.87 17.96 -7.16
CA PHE A 105 -7.13 18.00 -6.39
C PHE A 105 -6.85 18.34 -4.92
N ARG A 106 -5.65 17.98 -4.43
CA ARG A 106 -5.10 18.32 -3.12
C ARG A 106 -4.84 19.82 -2.89
N GLU A 107 -4.57 20.59 -3.93
CA GLU A 107 -4.44 22.05 -3.87
C GLU A 107 -5.81 22.74 -3.88
N LYS A 108 -6.79 22.20 -4.61
CA LYS A 108 -8.17 22.71 -4.63
C LYS A 108 -8.90 22.44 -3.30
N PHE A 109 -8.62 21.32 -2.65
CA PHE A 109 -9.17 20.94 -1.34
C PHE A 109 -8.05 20.82 -0.31
N LYS A 110 -7.64 21.95 0.27
CA LYS A 110 -6.60 21.96 1.32
C LYS A 110 -7.04 21.14 2.52
N ALA A 111 -6.13 20.32 3.04
CA ALA A 111 -6.34 19.59 4.29
C ALA A 111 -6.35 20.57 5.47
N GLY A 112 -7.53 20.91 5.96
CA GLY A 112 -7.74 21.96 6.97
C GLY A 112 -8.16 21.43 8.34
N TYR A 113 -8.55 20.16 8.43
CA TYR A 113 -9.03 19.55 9.67
C TYR A 113 -7.90 18.78 10.33
N ARG A 114 -7.48 19.20 11.53
CA ARG A 114 -6.45 18.51 12.30
C ARG A 114 -7.08 17.42 13.17
N THR A 115 -6.59 16.20 13.04
CA THR A 115 -7.03 15.02 13.81
C THR A 115 -6.33 14.98 15.17
N ASN A 116 -6.83 14.14 16.08
CA ASN A 116 -6.30 13.98 17.43
C ASN A 116 -4.88 13.39 17.43
N ASP A 117 -4.52 12.62 16.41
CA ASP A 117 -3.18 12.04 16.23
C ASP A 117 -2.23 12.93 15.40
N GLY A 118 -2.71 14.11 14.99
CA GLY A 118 -1.91 15.16 14.37
C GLY A 118 -1.88 15.17 12.84
N HIS A 119 -2.57 14.26 12.16
CA HIS A 119 -2.79 14.34 10.71
C HIS A 119 -3.68 15.54 10.33
N TYR A 120 -3.54 15.99 9.09
CA TYR A 120 -4.48 16.93 8.47
C TYR A 120 -5.29 16.20 7.40
N VAL A 121 -6.61 16.27 7.50
CA VAL A 121 -7.55 15.64 6.57
C VAL A 121 -8.43 16.69 5.87
N ARG A 122 -9.10 16.30 4.79
CA ARG A 122 -9.81 17.23 3.89
C ARG A 122 -11.29 17.41 4.18
N SER A 123 -11.91 16.48 4.90
CA SER A 123 -13.33 16.50 5.21
C SER A 123 -13.62 16.18 6.67
N ARG A 124 -14.82 16.59 7.13
CA ARG A 124 -15.31 16.23 8.48
C ARG A 124 -15.53 14.73 8.62
N ALA A 125 -15.90 14.05 7.53
CA ALA A 125 -16.07 12.60 7.54
C ALA A 125 -14.74 11.88 7.77
N GLU A 126 -13.70 12.25 7.02
CA GLU A 126 -12.35 11.74 7.25
C GLU A 126 -11.85 12.06 8.66
N LEU A 127 -12.17 13.23 9.22
CA LEU A 127 -11.81 13.60 10.59
C LEU A 127 -12.44 12.63 11.61
N VAL A 128 -13.71 12.29 11.43
CA VAL A 128 -14.43 11.34 12.29
C VAL A 128 -13.80 9.95 12.19
N ILE A 129 -13.53 9.45 10.98
CA ILE A 129 -12.89 8.14 10.76
C ILE A 129 -11.49 8.11 11.37
N ALA A 130 -10.66 9.13 11.11
CA ALA A 130 -9.31 9.24 11.63
C ALA A 130 -9.28 9.25 13.17
N ASN A 131 -10.14 10.06 13.79
CA ASN A 131 -10.22 10.15 15.24
C ASN A 131 -10.73 8.84 15.87
N TRP A 132 -11.65 8.14 15.19
CA TRP A 132 -12.11 6.83 15.61
C TRP A 132 -10.97 5.80 15.60
N LEU A 133 -10.24 5.70 14.48
CA LEU A 133 -9.08 4.80 14.36
C LEU A 133 -8.04 5.08 15.43
N PHE A 134 -7.78 6.36 15.71
CA PHE A 134 -6.86 6.77 16.76
C PHE A 134 -7.35 6.39 18.16
N ALA A 135 -8.63 6.64 18.48
CA ALA A 135 -9.22 6.30 19.77
C ALA A 135 -9.14 4.79 20.06
N GLU A 136 -9.34 3.95 19.04
CA GLU A 136 -9.22 2.49 19.11
C GLU A 136 -7.77 1.99 19.08
N GLY A 137 -6.77 2.88 19.06
CA GLY A 137 -5.36 2.52 19.03
C GLY A 137 -4.93 1.83 17.73
N ILE A 138 -5.66 2.03 16.64
CA ILE A 138 -5.39 1.43 15.34
C ILE A 138 -4.43 2.33 14.57
N ALA A 139 -3.22 1.82 14.31
CA ALA A 139 -2.26 2.50 13.44
C ALA A 139 -2.76 2.51 11.99
N TYR A 140 -2.75 3.68 11.35
CA TYR A 140 -3.13 3.87 9.96
C TYR A 140 -2.20 4.83 9.22
N ALA A 141 -2.28 4.84 7.89
CA ALA A 141 -1.67 5.85 7.02
C ALA A 141 -2.78 6.58 6.24
N TYR A 142 -2.75 7.91 6.24
CA TYR A 142 -3.66 8.75 5.48
C TYR A 142 -3.17 8.93 4.03
N GLU A 143 -4.06 8.88 3.05
CA GLU A 143 -3.74 9.03 1.62
C GLU A 143 -2.62 8.11 1.13
N LYS A 144 -2.71 6.82 1.44
CA LYS A 144 -1.68 5.86 1.04
C LYS A 144 -1.88 5.43 -0.41
N ARG A 145 -0.81 5.52 -1.21
CA ARG A 145 -0.77 4.93 -2.56
C ARG A 145 -0.98 3.42 -2.47
N VAL A 146 -1.96 2.93 -3.24
CA VAL A 146 -2.29 1.52 -3.38
C VAL A 146 -1.18 0.85 -4.21
N PRO A 147 -0.64 -0.32 -3.80
CA PRO A 147 0.50 -0.96 -4.45
C PRO A 147 0.12 -1.70 -5.74
N ILE A 148 -0.59 -1.02 -6.64
CA ILE A 148 -1.05 -1.51 -7.95
C ILE A 148 -0.43 -0.67 -9.08
N LYS A 149 -0.66 -1.05 -10.34
CA LYS A 149 -0.07 -0.34 -11.50
C LYS A 149 -0.68 1.05 -11.66
N GLU A 150 -1.98 1.14 -11.43
CA GLU A 150 -2.77 2.36 -11.55
C GLU A 150 -2.41 3.35 -10.42
N ASP A 151 -2.33 4.64 -10.75
CA ASP A 151 -1.98 5.70 -9.80
C ASP A 151 -3.18 6.06 -8.92
N VAL A 152 -3.44 5.21 -7.92
CA VAL A 152 -4.59 5.29 -7.01
C VAL A 152 -4.13 5.41 -5.56
N TYR A 153 -4.85 6.23 -4.80
CA TYR A 153 -4.64 6.46 -3.38
C TYR A 153 -5.91 6.12 -2.61
N CYS A 154 -5.79 5.39 -1.51
CA CYS A 154 -6.89 5.17 -0.57
C CYS A 154 -6.98 6.30 0.46
N ASP A 155 -8.14 6.47 1.09
CA ASP A 155 -8.29 7.50 2.13
C ASP A 155 -7.52 7.10 3.39
N PHE A 156 -7.69 5.85 3.86
CA PHE A 156 -6.92 5.31 4.97
C PHE A 156 -6.41 3.90 4.68
N TYR A 157 -5.19 3.60 5.14
CA TYR A 157 -4.61 2.26 5.08
C TYR A 157 -4.26 1.78 6.47
N ILE A 158 -4.78 0.61 6.86
CA ILE A 158 -4.44 -0.07 8.11
C ILE A 158 -3.43 -1.18 7.78
N PRO A 159 -2.16 -1.08 8.22
CA PRO A 159 -1.15 -2.10 7.94
C PRO A 159 -1.51 -3.46 8.53
N LYS A 160 -2.10 -3.47 9.73
CA LYS A 160 -2.67 -4.68 10.35
C LYS A 160 -3.86 -5.13 9.50
N GLY A 161 -3.77 -6.31 8.89
CA GLY A 161 -4.80 -6.82 7.97
C GLY A 161 -4.72 -6.27 6.54
N LYS A 162 -3.77 -5.37 6.22
CA LYS A 162 -3.58 -4.76 4.89
C LYS A 162 -4.89 -4.18 4.31
N ILE A 163 -5.59 -3.40 5.12
CA ILE A 163 -6.95 -2.93 4.83
C ILE A 163 -6.89 -1.53 4.24
N TYR A 164 -7.64 -1.30 3.17
CA TYR A 164 -7.85 0.00 2.56
C TYR A 164 -9.27 0.46 2.91
N ILE A 165 -9.42 1.67 3.42
CA ILE A 165 -10.70 2.29 3.73
C ILE A 165 -10.95 3.43 2.75
N GLU A 166 -12.16 3.46 2.22
CA GLU A 166 -12.64 4.52 1.33
C GLU A 166 -13.91 5.14 1.90
N PHE A 167 -14.00 6.47 1.84
CA PHE A 167 -15.21 7.20 2.19
C PHE A 167 -15.92 7.75 0.94
N TRP A 168 -17.14 7.26 0.72
CA TRP A 168 -18.00 7.61 -0.40
C TRP A 168 -19.05 8.65 0.02
N GLY A 169 -18.65 9.92 0.09
CA GLY A 169 -19.49 11.01 0.60
C GLY A 169 -20.38 11.72 -0.42
N TYR A 170 -20.14 11.53 -1.72
CA TYR A 170 -20.89 12.19 -2.80
C TYR A 170 -21.66 11.16 -3.62
N GLU A 171 -22.96 11.33 -3.82
CA GLU A 171 -23.79 10.33 -4.52
C GLU A 171 -24.49 10.88 -5.78
N ASP A 172 -24.51 12.21 -5.98
CA ASP A 172 -25.31 12.85 -7.04
C ASP A 172 -24.50 13.31 -8.28
N ASP A 173 -23.20 13.01 -8.33
CA ASP A 173 -22.32 13.37 -9.46
C ASP A 173 -21.94 12.11 -10.26
N GLU A 174 -22.43 11.99 -11.50
CA GLU A 174 -22.15 10.86 -12.39
C GLU A 174 -20.64 10.61 -12.57
N ALA A 175 -19.83 11.67 -12.66
CA ALA A 175 -18.38 11.55 -12.79
C ALA A 175 -17.74 11.04 -11.48
N TYR A 176 -18.32 11.37 -10.32
CA TYR A 176 -17.92 10.78 -9.04
C TYR A 176 -18.29 9.30 -8.96
N ILE A 177 -19.53 8.94 -9.30
CA ILE A 177 -20.01 7.55 -9.29
C ILE A 177 -19.12 6.68 -10.17
N LYS A 178 -18.83 7.12 -11.40
CA LYS A 178 -17.95 6.38 -12.32
C LYS A 178 -16.55 6.18 -11.76
N ARG A 179 -15.97 7.19 -11.08
CA ARG A 179 -14.65 7.07 -10.44
C ARG A 179 -14.68 6.10 -9.25
N LYS A 180 -15.74 6.15 -8.44
CA LYS A 180 -15.98 5.20 -7.34
C LYS A 180 -16.03 3.76 -7.87
N GLU A 181 -16.85 3.50 -8.88
CA GLU A 181 -16.98 2.18 -9.51
C GLU A 181 -15.65 1.66 -10.05
N GLN A 182 -14.91 2.49 -10.81
CA GLN A 182 -13.58 2.14 -11.31
C GLN A 182 -12.61 1.79 -10.17
N LYS A 183 -12.64 2.55 -9.08
CA LYS A 183 -11.76 2.33 -7.93
C LYS A 183 -12.11 1.01 -7.21
N ILE A 184 -13.39 0.71 -7.02
CA ILE A 184 -13.88 -0.56 -6.47
C ILE A 184 -13.49 -1.74 -7.37
N GLU A 185 -13.61 -1.60 -8.69
CA GLU A 185 -13.18 -2.63 -9.65
C GLU A 185 -11.67 -2.91 -9.55
N LEU A 186 -10.84 -1.88 -9.34
CA LEU A 186 -9.41 -2.07 -9.11
C LEU A 186 -9.14 -2.85 -7.83
N TYR A 187 -9.79 -2.51 -6.71
CA TYR A 187 -9.64 -3.27 -5.46
C TYR A 187 -10.02 -4.75 -5.64
N LYS A 188 -11.10 -5.03 -6.38
CA LYS A 188 -11.52 -6.41 -6.71
C LYS A 188 -10.52 -7.11 -7.62
N LYS A 189 -10.09 -6.46 -8.71
CA LYS A 189 -9.13 -6.99 -9.70
C LYS A 189 -7.82 -7.41 -9.05
N TYR A 190 -7.34 -6.64 -8.07
CA TYR A 190 -6.08 -6.90 -7.37
C TYR A 190 -6.25 -7.67 -6.05
N ASN A 191 -7.47 -8.12 -5.73
CA ASN A 191 -7.80 -8.89 -4.51
C ASN A 191 -7.28 -8.21 -3.23
N LEU A 192 -7.62 -6.93 -3.07
CA LEU A 192 -7.23 -6.10 -1.94
C LEU A 192 -8.36 -6.01 -0.92
N ASN A 193 -8.01 -5.93 0.36
CA ASN A 193 -8.98 -5.84 1.46
C ASN A 193 -9.55 -4.42 1.52
N LEU A 194 -10.79 -4.24 1.08
CA LEU A 194 -11.47 -2.95 1.03
C LEU A 194 -12.58 -2.87 2.09
N ILE A 195 -12.64 -1.77 2.83
CA ILE A 195 -13.79 -1.35 3.64
C ILE A 195 -14.35 -0.06 3.02
N GLU A 196 -15.65 -0.04 2.79
CA GLU A 196 -16.35 1.08 2.15
C GLU A 196 -17.29 1.75 3.15
N ILE A 197 -17.06 3.03 3.42
CA ILE A 197 -17.88 3.84 4.32
C ILE A 197 -18.65 4.85 3.48
N ASP A 198 -19.96 4.93 3.67
CA ASP A 198 -20.82 5.97 3.07
C ASP A 198 -21.40 6.88 4.15
N ASN A 199 -22.23 7.84 3.74
CA ASN A 199 -22.89 8.79 4.64
C ASN A 199 -23.80 8.12 5.69
N TYR A 200 -24.31 6.92 5.43
CA TYR A 200 -25.11 6.18 6.41
C TYR A 200 -24.21 5.47 7.43
N LYS A 201 -23.19 4.76 6.96
CA LYS A 201 -22.26 3.99 7.80
C LYS A 201 -21.43 4.87 8.71
N ILE A 202 -21.07 6.07 8.28
CA ILE A 202 -20.32 7.01 9.13
C ILE A 202 -21.09 7.46 10.36
N GLY A 203 -22.43 7.46 10.30
CA GLY A 203 -23.27 7.75 11.47
C GLY A 203 -23.25 6.63 12.51
N ASN A 204 -22.74 5.45 12.18
CA ASN A 204 -22.68 4.29 13.07
C ASN A 204 -21.33 3.54 12.96
N LEU A 205 -20.21 4.28 13.00
CA LEU A 205 -18.87 3.69 12.90
C LEU A 205 -18.57 2.69 14.02
N ASP A 206 -19.01 2.96 15.24
CA ASP A 206 -18.77 2.12 16.42
C ASP A 206 -19.34 0.71 16.25
N ASP A 207 -20.46 0.55 15.53
CA ASP A 207 -20.99 -0.78 15.21
C ASP A 207 -20.41 -1.36 13.92
N TYR A 208 -20.11 -0.50 12.94
CA TYR A 208 -19.76 -0.91 11.59
C TYR A 208 -18.28 -1.33 11.49
N LEU A 209 -17.36 -0.45 11.85
CA LEU A 209 -15.93 -0.67 11.67
C LEU A 209 -15.41 -1.89 12.42
N PRO A 210 -15.78 -2.15 13.69
CA PRO A 210 -15.28 -3.33 14.39
C PRO A 210 -15.68 -4.64 13.68
N LYS A 211 -16.92 -4.72 13.18
CA LYS A 211 -17.41 -5.90 12.44
C LYS A 211 -16.65 -6.11 11.14
N GLU A 212 -16.35 -5.04 10.40
CA GLU A 212 -15.60 -5.13 9.15
C GLU A 212 -14.12 -5.46 9.38
N LEU A 213 -13.49 -4.84 10.38
CA LEU A 213 -12.09 -5.08 10.73
C LEU A 213 -11.85 -6.54 11.15
N LEU A 214 -12.81 -7.15 11.87
CA LEU A 214 -12.75 -8.55 12.28
C LEU A 214 -12.70 -9.52 11.08
N LYS A 215 -13.32 -9.19 9.95
CA LYS A 215 -13.25 -10.02 8.72
C LYS A 215 -11.82 -10.17 8.19
N PHE A 216 -10.93 -9.24 8.56
CA PHE A 216 -9.52 -9.21 8.18
C PHE A 216 -8.57 -9.53 9.35
N CYS A 217 -9.09 -10.19 10.39
CA CYS A 217 -8.36 -10.57 11.61
C CYS A 217 -7.77 -9.39 12.38
N VAL A 218 -8.41 -8.21 12.30
CA VAL A 218 -8.07 -7.05 13.11
C VAL A 218 -9.07 -6.96 14.26
N SER A 219 -8.66 -7.41 15.45
CA SER A 219 -9.41 -7.21 16.69
C SER A 219 -9.06 -5.86 17.31
N LEU A 220 -10.06 -5.25 17.95
CA LEU A 220 -9.89 -4.12 18.86
C LEU A 220 -9.22 -4.58 20.15
N ASN A 221 -8.47 -3.68 20.78
CA ASN A 221 -7.95 -3.88 22.13
C ASN A 221 -9.04 -3.42 23.10
N LEU A 222 -10.00 -4.30 23.38
CA LEU A 222 -10.94 -4.13 24.49
C LEU A 222 -10.28 -4.54 25.82
#